data_AF-A0A5C8PQ82-F1
#
_entry.id   AF-A0A5C8PQ82-F1
#
_cell.length_a   1.000
_cell.length_b   1.000
_cell.length_c   1.000
_cell.angle_alpha   90.00
_cell.angle_beta   90.00
_cell.angle_gamma   90.00
#
_symmetry.space_group_name_H-M   'P 1'
#
loop_
_entity.id
_entity.type
_entity.pdbx_description
1 polymer ?
#
loop_
_entity_poly.entity_id
_entity_poly.type
_entity_poly.pdbx_seq_one_letter_code
_entity_poly.pdbx_strand_id
1 'polypeptide(L)'
;MGSSQRRAIRNYRSRLSQKGLARFEVLGRDTDRDLIRSLARRLAEDSTDASRLRAIVGQAVAGEPPRKGGILAALRRSPLVGADLDFARPREEGRNVEL
;
A
#
# COMPACT_ATOMS: atom_id res chain seq x y z
N MET A 1 -34.94 -2.34 23.02
CA MET A 1 -33.66 -2.84 23.58
C MET A 1 -33.64 -2.74 25.10
N GLY A 2 -33.42 -3.87 25.79
CA GLY A 2 -33.34 -3.94 27.25
C GLY A 2 -32.16 -3.15 27.85
N SER A 3 -32.24 -2.84 29.14
CA SER A 3 -31.20 -2.07 29.87
C SER A 3 -29.85 -2.78 29.91
N SER A 4 -29.86 -4.11 30.05
CA SER A 4 -28.68 -4.99 30.02
C SER A 4 -27.95 -4.93 28.66
N GLN A 5 -28.70 -5.00 27.56
CA GLN A 5 -28.16 -4.92 26.20
C GLN A 5 -27.51 -3.56 25.93
N ARG A 6 -28.14 -2.45 26.35
CA ARG A 6 -27.56 -1.11 26.24
C ARG A 6 -26.26 -0.98 27.03
N ARG A 7 -26.19 -1.54 28.24
CA ARG A 7 -24.96 -1.57 29.05
C ARG A 7 -23.85 -2.39 28.39
N ALA A 8 -24.16 -3.56 27.84
CA ALA A 8 -23.20 -4.39 27.12
C ALA A 8 -22.60 -3.65 25.91
N ILE A 9 -23.43 -3.00 25.09
CA ILE A 9 -22.98 -2.22 23.94
C ILE A 9 -22.07 -1.06 24.36
N ARG A 10 -22.44 -0.30 25.42
CA ARG A 10 -21.60 0.79 25.93
C ARG A 10 -20.24 0.30 26.42
N ASN A 11 -20.22 -0.77 27.21
CA ASN A 11 -18.97 -1.33 27.72
C ASN A 11 -18.06 -1.83 26.59
N TYR A 12 -18.64 -2.48 25.57
CA TYR A 12 -17.89 -2.91 24.39
C TYR A 12 -17.27 -1.71 23.64
N ARG A 13 -18.05 -0.65 23.40
CA ARG A 13 -17.56 0.58 22.75
C ARG A 13 -16.45 1.25 23.56
N SER A 14 -16.58 1.32 24.88
CA SER A 14 -15.54 1.87 25.75
C SER A 14 -14.22 1.12 25.60
N ARG A 15 -14.26 -0.22 25.53
CA ARG A 15 -13.06 -1.05 25.33
C ARG A 15 -12.43 -0.83 23.95
N LEU A 16 -13.23 -0.63 22.91
CA LEU A 16 -12.71 -0.31 21.58
C LEU A 16 -12.01 1.04 21.56
N SER A 17 -12.61 2.06 22.19
CA SER A 17 -12.02 3.39 22.28
C SER A 17 -10.69 3.39 23.05
N GLN A 18 -10.58 2.60 24.12
CA GLN A 18 -9.33 2.42 24.87
C GLN A 18 -8.21 1.80 24.01
N LYS A 19 -8.56 1.08 22.95
CA LYS A 19 -7.62 0.55 21.95
C LYS A 19 -7.35 1.51 20.78
N GLY A 20 -7.82 2.75 20.87
CA GLY A 20 -7.71 3.74 19.78
C GLY A 20 -8.64 3.49 18.59
N LEU A 21 -9.61 2.58 18.71
CA LEU A 21 -10.52 2.25 17.62
C LEU A 21 -11.79 3.10 17.70
N ALA A 22 -12.09 3.81 16.61
CA ALA A 22 -13.31 4.60 16.46
C ALA A 22 -14.25 3.98 15.42
N ARG A 23 -15.56 4.18 15.62
CA ARG A 23 -16.58 3.84 14.63
C ARG A 23 -16.94 5.09 13.85
N PHE A 24 -16.89 4.99 12.54
CA PHE A 24 -17.34 6.03 11.61
C PHE A 24 -18.19 5.41 10.51
N GLU A 25 -18.99 6.24 9.86
CA GLU A 25 -19.85 5.85 8.74
C GLU A 25 -19.18 6.29 7.43
N VAL A 26 -19.29 5.46 6.40
CA VAL A 26 -18.66 5.69 5.10
C VAL A 26 -19.71 5.46 4.01
N LEU A 27 -19.81 6.40 3.08
CA LEU A 27 -20.55 6.22 1.83
C LEU A 27 -19.60 5.64 0.78
N GLY A 28 -20.02 4.57 0.12
CA GLY A 28 -19.22 3.88 -0.90
C GLY A 28 -20.09 2.96 -1.76
N ARG A 29 -19.50 2.39 -2.81
CA ARG A 29 -20.20 1.39 -3.62
C ARG A 29 -20.38 0.11 -2.82
N ASP A 30 -21.48 -0.60 -3.08
CA ASP A 30 -21.76 -1.85 -2.38
C ASP A 30 -20.69 -2.93 -2.64
N THR A 31 -20.14 -2.94 -3.86
CA THR A 31 -19.03 -3.81 -4.27
C THR A 31 -17.77 -3.64 -3.43
N ASP A 32 -17.55 -2.44 -2.88
CA ASP A 32 -16.33 -2.10 -2.16
C ASP A 32 -16.45 -2.37 -0.65
N ARG A 33 -17.66 -2.73 -0.18
CA ARG A 33 -17.99 -2.92 1.24
C ARG A 33 -17.05 -3.90 1.95
N ASP A 34 -16.82 -5.06 1.35
CA ASP A 34 -15.97 -6.10 1.96
C ASP A 34 -14.48 -5.77 1.87
N LEU A 35 -14.06 -5.08 0.81
CA LEU A 35 -12.70 -4.56 0.68
C LEU A 35 -12.41 -3.51 1.77
N ILE A 36 -13.27 -2.52 1.94
CA ILE A 36 -13.11 -1.48 2.97
C ILE A 36 -13.11 -2.10 4.37
N ARG A 37 -13.97 -3.09 4.62
CA ARG A 37 -14.02 -3.80 5.91
C ARG A 37 -12.74 -4.58 6.20
N SER A 38 -12.21 -5.30 5.21
CA SER A 38 -10.98 -6.08 5.38
C SER A 38 -9.75 -5.17 5.55
N LEU A 39 -9.70 -4.06 4.80
CA LEU A 39 -8.68 -3.02 4.98
C LEU A 39 -8.71 -2.44 6.40
N ALA A 40 -9.87 -2.00 6.88
CA ALA A 40 -10.02 -1.44 8.22
C ALA A 40 -9.59 -2.42 9.33
N ARG A 41 -9.92 -3.72 9.18
CA ARG A 41 -9.47 -4.77 10.12
C ARG A 41 -7.96 -4.89 10.15
N ARG A 42 -7.31 -4.96 8.99
CA ARG A 42 -5.85 -5.09 8.90
C ARG A 42 -5.12 -3.85 9.42
N LEU A 43 -5.70 -2.67 9.22
CA LEU A 43 -5.17 -1.42 9.79
C LEU A 43 -5.32 -1.33 11.31
N ALA A 44 -6.30 -2.03 11.89
CA ALA A 44 -6.53 -2.05 13.33
C ALA A 44 -5.58 -3.00 14.10
N GLU A 45 -4.82 -3.85 13.40
CA GLU A 45 -3.81 -4.73 14.01
C GLU A 45 -2.55 -3.97 14.47
N ASP A 46 -2.39 -2.74 14.00
CA ASP A 46 -1.27 -1.83 14.30
C ASP A 46 0.13 -2.46 14.21
N SER A 47 0.29 -3.40 13.27
CA SER A 47 1.55 -4.06 12.97
C SER A 47 2.43 -3.21 12.03
N THR A 48 3.68 -3.64 11.85
CA THR A 48 4.58 -3.06 10.82
C THR A 48 3.95 -3.11 9.43
N ASP A 49 3.25 -4.19 9.12
CA ASP A 49 2.55 -4.35 7.84
C ASP A 49 1.33 -3.42 7.74
N ALA A 50 0.60 -3.21 8.83
CA ALA A 50 -0.46 -2.20 8.87
C ALA A 50 0.10 -0.80 8.57
N SER A 51 1.26 -0.46 9.12
CA SER A 51 1.93 0.83 8.86
C SER A 51 2.36 0.98 7.40
N ARG A 52 2.94 -0.06 6.80
CA ARG A 52 3.26 -0.07 5.35
C ARG A 52 2.01 0.07 4.50
N LEU A 53 0.93 -0.62 4.86
CA LEU A 53 -0.34 -0.55 4.13
C LEU A 53 -0.95 0.86 4.19
N ARG A 54 -0.88 1.57 5.34
CA ARG A 54 -1.30 2.99 5.43
C ARG A 54 -0.52 3.87 4.46
N ALA A 55 0.79 3.67 4.34
CA ALA A 55 1.61 4.45 3.42
C ALA A 55 1.22 4.22 1.95
N ILE A 56 1.01 2.95 1.55
CA ILE A 56 0.60 2.59 0.19
C ILE A 56 -0.79 3.15 -0.14
N VAL A 57 -1.77 2.95 0.74
CA VAL A 57 -3.13 3.46 0.56
C VAL A 57 -3.12 4.98 0.53
N GLY A 58 -2.35 5.63 1.42
CA GLY A 58 -2.18 7.08 1.44
C GLY A 58 -1.66 7.63 0.11
N GLN A 59 -0.63 7.00 -0.47
CA GLN A 59 -0.10 7.38 -1.78
C GLN A 59 -1.13 7.19 -2.91
N ALA A 60 -1.84 6.06 -2.91
CA ALA A 60 -2.84 5.76 -3.93
C ALA A 60 -4.03 6.74 -3.89
N VAL A 61 -4.48 7.12 -2.69
CA VAL A 61 -5.62 8.04 -2.51
C VAL A 61 -5.22 9.51 -2.73
N ALA A 62 -3.99 9.90 -2.39
CA ALA A 62 -3.49 11.26 -2.62
C ALA A 62 -3.41 11.62 -4.11
N GLY A 63 -3.55 10.64 -5.02
CA GLY A 63 -3.42 10.85 -6.46
C GLY A 63 -2.02 11.33 -6.85
N GLU A 64 -1.03 11.17 -5.97
CA GLU A 64 0.34 11.51 -6.27
C GLU A 64 0.79 10.65 -7.46
N PRO A 65 1.33 11.26 -8.53
CA PRO A 65 1.87 10.48 -9.62
C PRO A 65 2.91 9.51 -9.04
N PRO A 66 2.91 8.23 -9.47
CA PRO A 66 3.86 7.26 -8.96
C PRO A 66 5.26 7.86 -9.08
N ARG A 67 6.03 7.83 -7.98
CA ARG A 67 7.34 8.50 -7.89
C ARG A 67 8.16 8.22 -9.15
N LYS A 68 8.24 9.20 -10.04
CA LYS A 68 9.10 9.13 -11.22
C LYS A 68 10.54 9.15 -10.73
N GLY A 69 11.37 8.22 -11.20
CA GLY A 69 12.82 8.24 -10.91
C GLY A 69 13.37 7.12 -10.04
N GLY A 70 12.60 6.07 -9.74
CA GLY A 70 13.12 4.87 -9.04
C GLY A 70 14.28 4.19 -9.78
N ILE A 71 14.23 4.18 -11.11
CA ILE A 71 15.30 3.63 -11.97
C ILE A 71 16.58 4.45 -11.83
N LEU A 72 16.53 5.78 -11.88
CA LEU A 72 17.73 6.60 -11.70
C LEU A 72 18.34 6.43 -10.31
N ALA A 73 17.51 6.39 -9.26
CA ALA A 73 17.97 6.14 -7.90
C ALA A 73 18.53 4.72 -7.71
N ALA A 74 17.96 3.71 -8.38
CA ALA A 74 18.48 2.35 -8.39
C ALA A 74 19.82 2.26 -9.13
N LEU A 75 19.93 2.89 -10.30
CA LEU A 75 21.16 2.96 -11.08
C LEU A 75 22.27 3.68 -10.31
N ARG A 76 21.98 4.78 -9.62
CA ARG A 76 22.97 5.50 -8.77
C ARG A 76 23.41 4.73 -7.53
N ARG A 77 22.67 3.69 -7.12
CA ARG A 77 23.05 2.75 -6.05
C ARG A 77 23.69 1.47 -6.59
N SER A 78 23.83 1.35 -7.91
CA SER A 78 24.53 0.20 -8.50
C SER A 78 25.99 0.23 -8.08
N PRO A 79 26.57 -0.91 -7.64
CA PRO A 79 28.00 -1.00 -7.37
C PRO A 79 28.86 -0.79 -8.62
N LEU A 80 28.25 -0.75 -9.81
CA LEU A 80 28.89 -0.49 -11.09
C LEU A 80 28.87 1.01 -11.48
N VAL A 81 28.38 1.91 -10.60
CA VAL A 81 28.47 3.36 -10.84
C VAL A 81 29.94 3.76 -10.83
N GLY A 82 30.41 4.35 -11.94
CA GLY A 82 31.82 4.69 -12.12
C GLY A 82 32.71 3.51 -12.52
N ALA A 83 32.13 2.32 -12.74
CA ALA A 83 32.82 1.29 -13.51
C ALA A 83 32.89 1.76 -14.96
N ASP A 84 34.07 1.69 -15.56
CA ASP A 84 34.35 2.11 -16.94
C ASP A 84 33.78 1.08 -17.94
N LEU A 85 32.46 0.93 -17.90
CA LEU A 85 31.71 -0.02 -18.72
C LEU A 85 31.50 0.59 -20.10
N ASP A 86 31.99 -0.10 -21.12
CA ASP A 86 31.69 0.25 -22.50
C ASP A 86 30.23 -0.11 -22.83
N PHE A 87 29.39 0.92 -22.98
CA PHE A 87 27.99 0.78 -23.37
C PHE A 87 27.80 0.79 -24.89
N ALA A 88 28.87 0.91 -25.68
CA ALA A 88 28.78 0.82 -27.12
C ALA A 88 28.34 -0.59 -27.50
N ARG A 89 27.08 -0.72 -27.95
CA ARG A 89 26.61 -1.96 -28.56
C ARG A 89 27.21 -2.03 -29.99
N PRO A 90 28.04 -3.03 -30.31
CA PRO A 90 28.49 -3.23 -31.68
C PRO A 90 27.29 -3.56 -32.57
N ARG A 91 27.23 -2.90 -33.73
CA ARG A 91 26.25 -3.21 -34.78
C ARG A 91 26.84 -4.27 -35.69
N GLU A 92 26.46 -5.51 -35.46
CA GLU A 92 26.79 -6.62 -36.35
C GLU A 92 25.68 -6.80 -37.39
N GLU A 93 26.03 -7.25 -38.59
CA GLU A 93 25.08 -7.44 -39.71
C GLU A 93 24.03 -8.53 -39.44
N GLY A 94 24.13 -9.23 -38.31
CA GLY A 94 23.24 -10.34 -37.96
C GLY A 94 23.61 -11.62 -38.73
N ARG A 95 22.97 -12.72 -38.35
CA ARG A 95 23.16 -14.02 -39.01
C ARG A 95 22.21 -14.13 -40.20
N ASN A 96 22.69 -14.59 -41.35
CA ASN A 96 21.81 -14.97 -42.46
C ASN A 96 20.89 -16.11 -42.00
N VAL A 97 19.59 -15.86 -42.04
CA VAL A 97 18.54 -16.85 -41.78
C VAL A 97 17.68 -16.92 -43.03
N GLU A 98 17.54 -18.12 -43.61
CA GLU A 98 16.54 -18.37 -44.65
C GLU A 98 15.17 -18.53 -43.96
N LEU A 99 14.19 -17.71 -44.35
CA LEU A 99 12.82 -17.71 -43.84
C LEU A 99 11.91 -18.57 -44.71
#